data_AF-A0A938IKU7-F1
#
_entry.id   AF-A0A938IKU7-F1
#
_cell.length_a   1.000
_cell.length_b   1.000
_cell.length_c   1.000
_cell.angle_alpha   90.00
_cell.angle_beta   90.00
_cell.angle_gamma   90.00
#
_symmetry.space_group_name_H-M   'P 1'
#
loop_
_entity.id
_entity.type
_entity.pdbx_description
1 polymer ?
#
loop_
_entity_poly.entity_id
_entity_poly.type
_entity_poly.pdbx_seq_one_letter_code
_entity_poly.pdbx_strand_id
1 'polypeptide(L)'
;MTFALRNDRFAHSVAWVDEQRVDLLLESSEGSTSDAWPRSPALQQAVFESPKSPASVLAVGMAGAAHWSMSVASCADRARIVWDVACRFEGLQSAAPPRVGSEYRVHGAWTGDSQCVRWERGGVRITLHPNNTPESDGGSRVWGVGPDAIRIEPTRNAEGPATVRWKYSVGVTAVSSIAANRSTGSGFG
;
A
#
# COMPACT_ATOMS: atom_id res chain seq x y z
N MET A 1 -4.61 -5.81 9.56
CA MET A 1 -3.77 -6.31 8.45
C MET A 1 -3.36 -7.72 8.79
N THR A 2 -3.29 -8.60 7.79
CA THR A 2 -2.93 -10.01 7.97
C THR A 2 -1.83 -10.38 6.98
N PHE A 3 -0.92 -11.25 7.38
CA PHE A 3 0.07 -11.89 6.51
C PHE A 3 -0.21 -13.39 6.45
N ALA A 4 -0.02 -14.00 5.28
CA ALA A 4 -0.15 -15.43 5.08
C ALA A 4 0.89 -15.91 4.06
N LEU A 5 1.58 -17.00 4.36
CA LEU A 5 2.43 -17.68 3.40
C LEU A 5 1.54 -18.30 2.31
N ARG A 6 1.79 -17.94 1.05
CA ARG A 6 1.12 -18.47 -0.14
C ARG A 6 2.18 -18.96 -1.12
N ASN A 7 2.20 -20.26 -1.38
CA ASN A 7 3.27 -20.92 -2.14
C ASN A 7 4.64 -20.71 -1.47
N ASP A 8 5.53 -19.94 -2.09
CA ASP A 8 6.89 -19.66 -1.65
C ASP A 8 7.06 -18.30 -0.96
N ARG A 9 6.00 -17.48 -0.86
CA ARG A 9 6.10 -16.09 -0.40
C ARG A 9 4.92 -15.62 0.45
N PHE A 10 5.16 -14.66 1.31
CA PHE A 10 4.15 -14.01 2.14
C PHE A 10 3.34 -13.04 1.30
N ALA A 11 2.02 -13.24 1.31
CA ALA A 11 1.06 -12.23 0.89
C ALA A 11 0.50 -11.53 2.13
N HIS A 12 0.04 -10.30 1.95
CA HIS A 12 -0.71 -9.56 2.96
C HIS A 12 -2.02 -8.96 2.46
N SER A 13 -2.91 -8.70 3.41
CA SER A 13 -4.19 -8.05 3.17
C SER A 13 -4.49 -6.95 4.19
N VAL A 14 -5.17 -5.91 3.72
CA VAL A 14 -5.70 -4.83 4.54
C VAL A 14 -7.22 -4.94 4.53
N ALA A 15 -7.81 -4.94 5.72
CA ALA A 15 -9.24 -4.94 5.92
C ALA A 15 -9.63 -3.83 6.89
N TRP A 16 -10.78 -3.22 6.66
CA TRP A 16 -11.49 -2.42 7.65
C TRP A 16 -12.35 -3.36 8.50
N VAL A 17 -12.29 -3.17 9.82
CA VAL A 17 -13.05 -3.97 10.77
C VAL A 17 -13.81 -3.02 11.68
N ASP A 18 -15.13 -3.19 11.73
CA ASP A 18 -15.99 -2.58 12.73
C ASP A 18 -16.67 -3.68 13.58
N GLU A 19 -17.57 -3.30 14.48
CA GLU A 19 -18.22 -4.25 15.41
C GLU A 19 -19.06 -5.32 14.71
N GLN A 20 -19.50 -5.10 13.47
CA GLN A 20 -20.44 -5.97 12.78
C GLN A 20 -19.89 -6.56 11.48
N ARG A 21 -18.76 -6.04 10.98
CA ARG A 21 -18.33 -6.31 9.62
C ARG A 21 -16.81 -6.27 9.46
N VAL A 22 -16.34 -7.16 8.57
CA VAL A 22 -14.99 -7.12 8.01
C VAL A 22 -15.14 -6.79 6.51
N ASP A 23 -14.67 -5.61 6.11
CA ASP A 23 -14.52 -5.24 4.71
C ASP A 23 -13.07 -5.44 4.31
N LEU A 24 -12.80 -6.49 3.52
CA LEU A 24 -11.52 -6.63 2.84
C LEU A 24 -11.37 -5.46 1.86
N LEU A 25 -10.22 -4.79 1.90
CA LEU A 25 -9.97 -3.56 1.14
C LEU A 25 -8.90 -3.75 0.07
N LEU A 26 -7.75 -4.32 0.48
CA LEU A 26 -6.59 -4.51 -0.37
C LEU A 26 -6.03 -5.92 -0.18
N GLU A 27 -5.73 -6.60 -1.27
CA GLU A 27 -4.98 -7.86 -1.27
C GLU A 27 -3.75 -7.71 -2.16
N SER A 28 -2.58 -7.94 -1.58
CA SER A 28 -1.33 -7.91 -2.33
C SER A 28 -1.29 -8.99 -3.44
N SER A 29 -0.67 -8.64 -4.56
CA SER A 29 -0.54 -9.49 -5.75
C SER A 29 0.90 -9.96 -5.96
N GLU A 30 1.22 -11.14 -5.43
CA GLU A 30 2.61 -11.62 -5.31
C GLU A 30 3.27 -12.16 -6.59
N GLY A 31 2.49 -12.31 -7.67
CA GLY A 31 2.94 -12.97 -8.90
C GLY A 31 3.16 -14.48 -8.72
N SER A 32 3.92 -15.06 -9.65
CA SER A 32 4.28 -16.47 -9.69
C SER A 32 5.72 -16.72 -9.21
N THR A 33 6.07 -17.99 -8.97
CA THR A 33 7.44 -18.41 -8.63
C THR A 33 8.41 -18.23 -9.79
N SER A 34 7.93 -18.13 -11.02
CA SER A 34 8.73 -17.89 -12.23
C SER A 34 8.94 -16.42 -12.56
N ASP A 35 8.26 -15.50 -11.87
CA ASP A 35 8.37 -14.07 -12.16
C ASP A 35 9.70 -13.53 -11.60
N ALA A 36 10.63 -13.14 -12.47
CA ALA A 36 11.87 -12.48 -12.06
C ALA A 36 11.62 -11.07 -11.46
N TRP A 37 10.53 -10.43 -11.89
CA TRP A 37 10.07 -9.11 -11.44
C TRP A 37 8.57 -9.20 -11.12
N PRO A 38 8.22 -9.75 -9.95
CA PRO A 38 6.83 -9.93 -9.55
C PRO A 38 6.14 -8.58 -9.32
N ARG A 39 4.80 -8.60 -9.33
CA ARG A 39 3.96 -7.40 -9.17
C ARG A 39 4.03 -6.78 -7.76
N SER A 40 4.41 -7.59 -6.76
CA SER A 40 4.69 -7.20 -5.39
C SER A 40 5.96 -7.88 -4.89
N PRO A 41 6.58 -7.38 -3.79
CA PRO A 41 7.82 -7.93 -3.26
C PRO A 41 7.73 -9.44 -2.96
N ALA A 42 8.66 -10.25 -3.49
CA ALA A 42 8.71 -11.68 -3.21
C ALA A 42 9.28 -11.98 -1.81
N LEU A 43 8.49 -11.74 -0.76
CA LEU A 43 8.90 -11.90 0.63
C LEU A 43 8.84 -13.37 1.05
N GLN A 44 9.95 -13.99 1.40
CA GLN A 44 10.01 -15.43 1.76
C GLN A 44 10.12 -15.64 3.27
N GLN A 45 10.58 -14.63 4.00
CA GLN A 45 10.73 -14.64 5.46
C GLN A 45 10.07 -13.40 6.04
N ALA A 46 9.38 -13.56 7.17
CA ALA A 46 8.76 -12.48 7.90
C ALA A 46 8.92 -12.69 9.41
N VAL A 47 9.35 -11.64 10.10
CA VAL A 47 9.43 -11.54 11.56
C VAL A 47 8.31 -10.62 12.02
N PHE A 48 7.49 -11.11 12.95
CA PHE A 48 6.37 -10.39 13.53
C PHE A 48 6.71 -9.97 14.95
N GLU A 49 6.74 -8.67 15.22
CA GLU A 49 7.07 -8.11 16.53
C GLU A 49 5.76 -7.75 17.29
N SER A 50 5.65 -8.08 18.59
CA SER A 50 4.50 -7.74 19.45
C SER A 50 4.84 -7.82 20.96
N PRO A 51 4.07 -7.25 21.93
CA PRO A 51 2.69 -6.71 21.88
C PRO A 51 2.50 -5.28 22.47
N LYS A 52 3.56 -4.55 22.84
CA LYS A 52 3.48 -3.29 23.63
C LYS A 52 3.38 -1.98 22.82
N SER A 53 2.96 -2.06 21.56
CA SER A 53 2.82 -0.93 20.61
C SER A 53 4.13 -0.36 20.04
N PRO A 54 4.17 0.02 18.75
CA PRO A 54 3.26 -0.40 17.67
C PRO A 54 3.67 -1.73 17.03
N ALA A 55 2.70 -2.52 16.56
CA ALA A 55 2.96 -3.77 15.83
C ALA A 55 3.77 -3.49 14.56
N SER A 56 4.84 -4.24 14.37
CA SER A 56 5.76 -4.18 13.23
C SER A 56 5.99 -5.54 12.59
N VAL A 57 6.17 -5.54 11.29
CA VAL A 57 6.60 -6.69 10.49
C VAL A 57 7.85 -6.31 9.73
N LEU A 58 8.87 -7.16 9.81
CA LEU A 58 10.07 -7.06 8.99
C LEU A 58 10.12 -8.30 8.08
N ALA A 59 10.17 -8.09 6.78
CA ALA A 59 10.13 -9.16 5.81
C ALA A 59 11.22 -8.98 4.75
N VAL A 60 11.74 -10.11 4.28
CA VAL A 60 12.78 -10.17 3.25
C VAL A 60 12.52 -11.33 2.30
N GLY A 61 13.05 -11.23 1.09
CA GLY A 61 13.08 -12.35 0.15
C GLY A 61 13.72 -11.97 -1.16
N MET A 62 13.54 -12.81 -2.18
CA MET A 62 14.18 -12.64 -3.48
C MET A 62 13.33 -13.14 -4.64
N ALA A 63 13.53 -12.53 -5.80
CA ALA A 63 13.06 -13.02 -7.09
C ALA A 63 14.09 -12.70 -8.17
N GLY A 64 14.51 -13.68 -8.96
CA GLY A 64 15.61 -13.52 -9.91
C GLY A 64 16.88 -12.98 -9.23
N ALA A 65 17.40 -11.85 -9.72
CA ALA A 65 18.55 -11.16 -9.15
C ALA A 65 18.19 -9.97 -8.23
N ALA A 66 16.94 -9.90 -7.79
CA ALA A 66 16.43 -8.84 -6.93
C ALA A 66 16.23 -9.33 -5.49
N HIS A 67 16.84 -8.61 -4.55
CA HIS A 67 16.60 -8.74 -3.12
C HIS A 67 15.54 -7.74 -2.69
N TRP A 68 14.51 -8.23 -2.01
CA TRP A 68 13.40 -7.44 -1.52
C TRP A 68 13.44 -7.36 0.00
N SER A 69 13.14 -6.18 0.53
CA SER A 69 12.86 -5.99 1.93
C SER A 69 11.63 -5.11 2.12
N MET A 70 10.89 -5.38 3.18
CA MET A 70 9.70 -4.63 3.56
C MET A 70 9.69 -4.48 5.08
N SER A 71 9.44 -3.27 5.56
CA SER A 71 8.94 -3.05 6.91
C SER A 71 7.52 -2.52 6.85
N VAL A 72 6.69 -2.99 7.78
CA VAL A 72 5.34 -2.50 7.97
C VAL A 72 5.15 -2.16 9.43
N ALA A 73 4.72 -0.94 9.72
CA ALA A 73 4.51 -0.49 11.09
C ALA A 73 3.15 0.17 11.24
N SER A 74 2.46 -0.16 12.33
CA SER A 74 1.31 0.62 12.79
C SER A 74 1.79 1.93 13.46
N CYS A 75 1.02 2.99 13.32
CA CYS A 75 1.27 4.30 13.91
C CYS A 75 0.09 4.56 14.85
N ALA A 76 0.24 4.16 16.12
CA ALA A 76 -0.86 4.12 17.08
C ALA A 76 -1.48 5.52 17.32
N ASP A 77 -0.68 6.58 17.24
CA ASP A 77 -1.10 7.97 17.38
C ASP A 77 -1.88 8.51 16.17
N ARG A 78 -1.85 7.83 15.02
CA ARG A 78 -2.39 8.35 13.74
C ARG A 78 -3.38 7.44 13.03
N ALA A 79 -3.80 6.34 13.66
CA ALA A 79 -4.67 5.33 13.06
C ALA A 79 -4.23 4.98 11.62
N ARG A 80 -2.93 4.72 11.47
CA ARG A 80 -2.26 4.58 10.18
C ARG A 80 -1.33 3.37 10.18
N ILE A 81 -1.21 2.72 9.04
CA ILE A 81 -0.19 1.72 8.77
C ILE A 81 0.76 2.29 7.72
N VAL A 82 2.06 2.11 7.91
CA VAL A 82 3.11 2.60 7.01
C VAL A 82 3.88 1.41 6.48
N TRP A 83 4.06 1.37 5.17
CA TRP A 83 4.93 0.43 4.47
C TRP A 83 6.17 1.16 4.01
N ASP A 84 7.30 0.51 4.19
CA ASP A 84 8.60 0.93 3.70
C ASP A 84 9.23 -0.24 2.95
N VAL A 85 9.36 -0.11 1.65
CA VAL A 85 9.71 -1.22 0.77
C VAL A 85 10.94 -0.85 -0.04
N ALA A 86 11.89 -1.77 -0.12
CA ALA A 86 13.08 -1.62 -0.93
C ALA A 86 13.32 -2.85 -1.80
N CYS A 87 13.85 -2.60 -2.99
CA CYS A 87 14.30 -3.62 -3.92
C CYS A 87 15.72 -3.29 -4.35
N ARG A 88 16.67 -4.18 -4.06
CA ARG A 88 18.06 -4.08 -4.50
C ARG A 88 18.32 -5.08 -5.62
N PHE A 89 18.98 -4.65 -6.68
CA PHE A 89 19.35 -5.52 -7.79
C PHE A 89 20.67 -5.09 -8.42
N GLU A 90 21.35 -6.04 -9.05
CA GLU A 90 22.65 -5.84 -9.69
C GLU A 90 22.49 -5.86 -11.21
N GLY A 91 22.15 -4.70 -11.78
CA GLY A 91 22.09 -4.47 -13.22
C GLY A 91 20.77 -4.84 -13.89
N LEU A 92 20.60 -4.35 -15.12
CA LEU A 92 19.45 -4.68 -15.97
C LEU A 92 19.76 -5.98 -16.72
N GLN A 93 19.15 -7.10 -16.30
CA GLN A 93 19.29 -8.39 -16.99
C GLN A 93 18.42 -8.50 -18.27
N SER A 94 17.67 -7.45 -18.61
CA SER A 94 16.78 -7.40 -19.77
C SER A 94 16.79 -6.01 -20.43
N ALA A 95 16.41 -5.95 -21.71
CA ALA A 95 16.29 -4.70 -22.47
C ALA A 95 15.21 -3.75 -21.93
N ALA A 96 14.26 -4.26 -21.13
CA ALA A 96 13.26 -3.46 -20.43
C ALA A 96 13.66 -3.25 -18.96
N PRO A 97 13.47 -2.04 -18.40
CA PRO A 97 13.76 -1.78 -17.00
C PRO A 97 12.87 -2.64 -16.08
N PRO A 98 13.37 -3.09 -14.92
CA PRO A 98 12.61 -3.86 -13.97
C PRO A 98 11.40 -3.07 -13.50
N ARG A 99 10.24 -3.72 -13.48
CA ARG A 99 9.05 -3.17 -12.86
C ARG A 99 9.07 -3.52 -11.38
N VAL A 100 9.35 -2.54 -10.53
CA VAL A 100 9.28 -2.66 -9.07
C VAL A 100 8.04 -1.93 -8.53
N GLY A 101 7.51 -2.38 -7.40
CA GLY A 101 6.35 -1.76 -6.76
C GLY A 101 5.62 -2.70 -5.83
N SER A 102 4.50 -2.22 -5.30
CA SER A 102 3.50 -3.00 -4.57
C SER A 102 2.17 -2.90 -5.30
N GLU A 103 1.67 -4.03 -5.78
CA GLU A 103 0.37 -4.11 -6.45
C GLU A 103 -0.66 -4.79 -5.54
N TYR A 104 -1.86 -4.22 -5.53
CA TYR A 104 -2.98 -4.68 -4.75
C TYR A 104 -4.19 -4.89 -5.64
N ARG A 105 -4.84 -6.05 -5.52
CA ARG A 105 -6.25 -6.17 -5.90
C ARG A 105 -7.07 -5.36 -4.91
N VAL A 106 -7.99 -4.55 -5.42
CA VAL A 106 -8.84 -3.72 -4.59
C VAL A 106 -10.25 -4.26 -4.50
N HIS A 107 -10.89 -3.98 -3.37
CA HIS A 107 -12.28 -4.32 -3.11
C HIS A 107 -13.06 -3.04 -2.79
N GLY A 108 -14.22 -2.89 -3.44
CA GLY A 108 -15.03 -1.67 -3.38
C GLY A 108 -14.55 -0.56 -4.30
N ALA A 109 -15.23 0.58 -4.25
CA ALA A 109 -14.95 1.70 -5.15
C ALA A 109 -13.84 2.60 -4.59
N TRP A 110 -12.63 2.43 -5.11
CA TRP A 110 -11.51 3.33 -4.84
C TRP A 110 -11.50 4.47 -5.86
N THR A 111 -11.27 5.70 -5.38
CA THR A 111 -11.21 6.90 -6.23
C THR A 111 -10.02 7.76 -5.83
N GLY A 112 -9.43 8.49 -6.78
CA GLY A 112 -8.32 9.38 -6.48
C GLY A 112 -7.36 9.54 -7.64
N ASP A 113 -6.13 9.92 -7.30
CA ASP A 113 -5.06 10.21 -8.24
C ASP A 113 -3.72 9.59 -7.77
N SER A 114 -2.64 9.98 -8.45
CA SER A 114 -1.29 9.48 -8.16
C SER A 114 -0.73 9.82 -6.77
N GLN A 115 -1.34 10.76 -6.05
CA GLN A 115 -0.89 11.27 -4.76
C GLN A 115 -1.81 10.87 -3.60
N CYS A 116 -3.04 10.44 -3.90
CA CYS A 116 -3.99 10.02 -2.89
C CYS A 116 -5.11 9.19 -3.51
N VAL A 117 -5.32 7.98 -3.00
CA VAL A 117 -6.51 7.17 -3.31
C VAL A 117 -7.33 6.96 -2.06
N ARG A 118 -8.65 6.90 -2.23
CA ARG A 118 -9.61 6.95 -1.15
C ARG A 118 -10.66 5.88 -1.38
N TRP A 119 -11.07 5.27 -0.28
CA TRP A 119 -12.26 4.44 -0.20
C TRP A 119 -13.15 5.03 0.89
N GLU A 120 -14.46 5.12 0.61
CA GLU A 120 -15.42 5.70 1.55
C GLU A 120 -16.65 4.83 1.68
N ARG A 121 -17.08 4.61 2.92
CA ARG A 121 -18.32 3.91 3.22
C ARG A 121 -18.77 4.22 4.64
N GLY A 122 -20.08 4.41 4.84
CA GLY A 122 -20.67 4.48 6.18
C GLY A 122 -20.08 5.57 7.07
N GLY A 123 -19.69 6.72 6.49
CA GLY A 123 -19.04 7.81 7.23
C GLY A 123 -17.58 7.55 7.59
N VAL A 124 -16.96 6.50 7.07
CA VAL A 124 -15.53 6.22 7.21
C VAL A 124 -14.83 6.46 5.89
N ARG A 125 -13.67 7.11 5.94
CA ARG A 125 -12.75 7.28 4.81
C ARG A 125 -11.43 6.61 5.12
N ILE A 126 -11.05 5.69 4.25
CA ILE A 126 -9.72 5.09 4.21
C ILE A 126 -8.92 5.80 3.12
N THR A 127 -7.74 6.30 3.45
CA THR A 127 -6.84 6.94 2.48
C THR A 127 -5.54 6.18 2.34
N LEU A 128 -5.17 5.93 1.09
CA LEU A 128 -3.87 5.42 0.69
C LEU A 128 -3.05 6.59 0.16
N HIS A 129 -1.93 6.87 0.83
CA HIS A 129 -1.00 7.94 0.48
C HIS A 129 0.37 7.36 0.12
N PRO A 130 0.86 7.52 -1.11
CA PRO A 130 2.28 7.41 -1.37
C PRO A 130 3.01 8.48 -0.56
N ASN A 131 4.01 8.06 0.21
CA ASN A 131 4.77 8.95 1.06
C ASN A 131 6.01 9.42 0.29
N ASN A 132 6.04 10.72 -0.01
CA ASN A 132 7.20 11.38 -0.61
C ASN A 132 8.10 11.91 0.50
N THR A 133 8.87 11.01 1.13
CA THR A 133 9.93 11.40 2.07
C THR A 133 11.28 11.47 1.36
N PRO A 134 12.26 12.25 1.85
CA PRO A 134 13.61 12.27 1.30
C PRO A 134 14.29 10.88 1.27
N GLU A 135 13.84 9.97 2.14
CA GLU A 135 14.32 8.58 2.26
C GLU A 135 13.78 7.65 1.16
N SER A 136 12.73 8.06 0.45
CA SER A 136 12.19 7.34 -0.70
C SER A 136 12.91 7.83 -1.95
N ASP A 137 13.32 6.93 -2.85
CA ASP A 137 14.14 7.27 -4.02
C ASP A 137 13.39 8.15 -5.02
N GLY A 138 13.39 9.47 -4.77
CA GLY A 138 12.59 10.47 -5.48
C GLY A 138 11.12 10.55 -5.05
N GLY A 139 10.69 9.74 -4.07
CA GLY A 139 9.30 9.62 -3.65
C GLY A 139 8.59 8.37 -4.17
N SER A 140 7.29 8.28 -3.90
CA SER A 140 6.41 7.21 -4.33
C SER A 140 5.21 7.80 -5.06
N ARG A 141 4.59 7.01 -5.94
CA ARG A 141 3.35 7.40 -6.60
C ARG A 141 2.39 6.22 -6.68
N VAL A 142 1.11 6.53 -6.70
CA VAL A 142 0.11 5.56 -7.11
C VAL A 142 0.01 5.56 -8.63
N TRP A 143 0.05 4.38 -9.22
CA TRP A 143 -0.12 4.14 -10.63
C TRP A 143 -1.31 3.22 -10.86
N GLY A 144 -2.21 3.62 -11.76
CA GLY A 144 -3.44 2.89 -12.05
C GLY A 144 -4.38 2.80 -10.85
N VAL A 145 -5.28 3.77 -10.69
CA VAL A 145 -6.48 3.59 -9.86
C VAL A 145 -7.53 2.95 -10.76
N GLY A 146 -7.42 1.63 -10.92
CA GLY A 146 -8.40 0.85 -11.69
C GLY A 146 -9.53 0.35 -10.78
N PRO A 147 -10.64 -0.13 -11.37
CA PRO A 147 -11.70 -0.77 -10.60
C PRO A 147 -11.21 -2.01 -9.84
N ASP A 148 -10.16 -2.68 -10.35
CA ASP A 148 -9.72 -3.98 -9.85
C ASP A 148 -8.33 -3.95 -9.18
N ALA A 149 -7.52 -2.92 -9.40
CA ALA A 149 -6.17 -2.86 -8.87
C ALA A 149 -5.67 -1.43 -8.59
N ILE A 150 -4.80 -1.34 -7.59
CA ILE A 150 -3.96 -0.18 -7.28
C ILE A 150 -2.51 -0.64 -7.27
N ARG A 151 -1.63 0.10 -7.95
CA ARG A 151 -0.19 -0.12 -7.87
C ARG A 151 0.52 1.08 -7.26
N ILE A 152 1.53 0.82 -6.45
CA ILE A 152 2.36 1.84 -5.82
C ILE A 152 3.80 1.58 -6.24
N GLU A 153 4.43 2.59 -6.81
CA GLU A 153 5.75 2.47 -7.41
C GLU A 153 6.64 3.63 -6.95
N PRO A 154 7.97 3.44 -6.90
CA PRO A 154 8.90 4.56 -6.76
C PRO A 154 8.72 5.55 -7.92
N THR A 155 8.95 6.83 -7.68
CA THR A 155 8.88 7.83 -8.75
C THR A 155 10.09 7.76 -9.67
N ARG A 156 11.25 7.38 -9.14
CA ARG A 156 12.48 7.23 -9.92
C ARG A 156 12.66 5.78 -10.35
N ASN A 157 12.92 5.59 -11.64
CA ASN A 157 13.44 4.32 -12.14
C ASN A 157 14.95 4.27 -11.89
N ALA A 158 15.47 3.12 -11.48
CA ALA A 158 16.90 2.91 -11.39
C ALA A 158 17.49 2.51 -12.75
N GLU A 159 18.61 3.13 -13.09
CA GLU A 159 19.41 2.83 -14.27
C GLU A 159 20.68 2.09 -13.82
N GLY A 160 20.62 0.76 -13.73
CA GLY A 160 21.74 -0.08 -13.31
C GLY A 160 21.63 -0.63 -11.88
N PRO A 161 22.75 -1.14 -11.31
CA PRO A 161 22.77 -1.65 -9.94
C PRO A 161 22.33 -0.58 -8.94
N ALA A 162 21.24 -0.84 -8.23
CA ALA A 162 20.64 0.14 -7.35
C ALA A 162 19.85 -0.54 -6.23
N THR A 163 19.58 0.24 -5.19
CA THR A 163 18.44 -0.01 -4.32
C THR A 163 17.39 1.02 -4.69
N VAL A 164 16.16 0.57 -4.90
CA VAL A 164 15.01 1.45 -5.13
C VAL A 164 14.03 1.27 -3.99
N ARG A 165 13.66 2.38 -3.35
CA ARG A 165 12.83 2.40 -2.14
C ARG A 165 11.60 3.27 -2.34
N TRP A 166 10.43 2.73 -1.98
CA TRP A 166 9.16 3.43 -1.97
C TRP A 166 8.44 3.21 -0.64
N LYS A 167 7.73 4.25 -0.20
CA LYS A 167 7.04 4.31 1.08
C LYS A 167 5.61 4.75 0.85
N TYR A 168 4.67 4.16 1.58
CA TYR A 168 3.27 4.57 1.50
C TYR A 168 2.57 4.28 2.82
N SER A 169 1.37 4.80 2.96
CA SER A 169 0.57 4.58 4.16
C SER A 169 -0.90 4.44 3.85
N VAL A 170 -1.59 3.69 4.70
CA VAL A 170 -3.05 3.59 4.73
C VAL A 170 -3.52 4.14 6.07
N GLY A 171 -4.36 5.17 6.05
CA GLY A 171 -4.93 5.79 7.23
C GLY A 171 -6.45 5.76 7.22
N VAL A 172 -7.06 5.88 8.41
CA VAL A 172 -8.51 6.01 8.58
C VAL A 172 -8.88 7.38 9.14
N THR A 173 -9.96 7.95 8.62
CA THR A 173 -10.57 9.20 9.10
C THR A 173 -12.08 9.08 9.12
N ALA A 174 -12.74 9.71 10.10
CA ALA A 174 -14.18 9.90 10.06
C ALA A 174 -14.55 10.96 9.00
N VAL A 175 -15.61 10.71 8.24
CA VAL A 175 -16.20 11.65 7.30
C VAL A 175 -17.35 12.34 8.02
N SER A 176 -17.11 13.57 8.48
CA SER A 176 -18.18 14.39 9.04
C SER A 176 -19.20 14.72 7.94
N SER A 177 -20.44 14.28 8.10
CA SER A 177 -21.54 14.79 7.29
C SER A 177 -21.80 16.23 7.70
N ILE A 178 -21.38 17.20 6.89
CA ILE A 178 -21.92 18.57 7.04
C ILE A 178 -23.39 18.48 6.64
N ALA A 179 -24.28 18.46 7.62
CA ALA A 179 -25.69 18.67 7.38
C ALA A 179 -25.85 20.04 6.72
N ALA A 180 -26.31 20.05 5.47
CA ALA A 180 -26.68 21.27 4.78
C ALA A 180 -27.89 21.88 5.51
N ASN A 181 -27.64 22.81 6.43
CA ASN A 181 -28.67 23.70 6.95
C ASN A 181 -29.13 24.61 5.80
N ARG A 182 -30.12 24.14 5.03
CA ARG A 182 -30.98 25.04 4.26
C ARG A 182 -31.88 25.75 5.25
N SER A 183 -31.49 26.95 5.67
CA SER A 183 -32.43 27.91 6.24
C SER A 183 -33.37 28.36 5.12
N THR A 184 -34.51 27.69 4.97
CA THR A 184 -35.68 28.26 4.31
C THR A 184 -36.24 29.35 5.21
N GLY A 185 -35.75 30.58 5.04
CA GLY A 185 -36.40 31.77 5.56
C GLY A 185 -37.49 32.21 4.59
N SER A 186 -38.70 31.67 4.75
CA SER A 186 -39.94 32.39 4.40
C SER A 186 -39.97 33.67 5.26
N GLY A 187 -40.17 34.88 4.74
CA GLY A 187 -41.25 35.24 3.83
C GLY A 187 -42.52 35.49 4.64
N PHE A 188 -42.60 36.62 5.33
CA PHE A 188 -43.87 37.23 5.77
C PHE A 188 -43.80 38.71 5.42
N GLY A 189 -44.53 39.06 4.36
CA GLY A 189 -45.13 40.38 4.20
C GLY A 189 -46.58 40.34 4.71
#